data_AF-A0A7C1A2M2-F1
#
_entry.id   AF-A0A7C1A2M2-F1
#
_cell.length_a   1.000
_cell.length_b   1.000
_cell.length_c   1.000
_cell.angle_alpha   90.00
_cell.angle_beta   90.00
_cell.angle_gamma   90.00
#
_symmetry.space_group_name_H-M   'P 1'
#
loop_
_entity.id
_entity.type
_entity.pdbx_description
1 polymer ?
#
loop_
_entity_poly.entity_id
_entity_poly.type
_entity_poly.pdbx_seq_one_letter_code
_entity_poly.pdbx_strand_id
1 'polypeptide(L)'
;YFYFLVYQLEQKKIQKICKKLLLKPKIIDKINYIYLNLNSVIDFLSQKERLLPSLIYKKLKDAPNELLFIAIMESRSSIVKERIVDFIKNYKKERLCISGKDLKKMGIKPGPVYSNILSVLLSAKLDGEVNNKEEEIKFVLNLIEGKGK
;
A
#
# COMPACT_ATOMS: atom_id res chain seq x y z
N TYR A 1 11.03 -17.57 6.10
CA TYR A 1 11.09 -19.03 6.27
C TYR A 1 10.17 -19.53 7.38
N PHE A 2 10.41 -19.19 8.66
CA PHE A 2 9.56 -19.62 9.80
C PHE A 2 8.06 -19.28 9.65
N TYR A 3 7.75 -18.08 9.16
CA TYR A 3 6.38 -17.63 9.00
C TYR A 3 5.55 -18.51 8.03
N PHE A 4 6.17 -18.98 6.94
CA PHE A 4 5.53 -19.83 5.94
C PHE A 4 5.17 -21.21 6.50
N LEU A 5 6.05 -21.78 7.33
CA LEU A 5 5.81 -23.02 8.07
C LEU A 5 4.66 -22.91 9.06
N VAL A 6 4.52 -21.76 9.72
CA VAL A 6 3.41 -21.50 10.65
C VAL A 6 2.08 -21.33 9.91
N TYR A 7 2.09 -20.76 8.70
CA TYR A 7 0.88 -20.55 7.91
C TYR A 7 0.25 -21.86 7.37
N GLN A 8 1.06 -22.89 7.07
CA GLN A 8 0.54 -24.21 6.64
C GLN A 8 -0.26 -24.94 7.74
N LEU A 9 -0.31 -24.41 8.96
CA LEU A 9 -1.01 -25.01 10.09
C LEU A 9 -2.37 -24.34 10.27
N GLU A 10 -3.42 -25.12 10.48
CA GLU A 10 -4.78 -24.61 10.70
C GLU A 10 -4.82 -23.52 11.79
N GLN A 11 -5.70 -22.53 11.62
CA GLN A 11 -5.84 -21.36 12.51
C GLN A 11 -5.90 -21.73 14.02
N LYS A 12 -6.57 -22.84 14.35
CA LYS A 12 -6.69 -23.37 15.73
C LYS A 12 -5.37 -23.97 16.26
N LYS A 13 -4.50 -24.48 15.39
CA LYS A 13 -3.18 -25.02 15.74
C LYS A 13 -2.14 -23.91 15.88
N ILE A 14 -2.22 -22.85 15.08
CA ILE A 14 -1.32 -21.68 15.17
C ILE A 14 -1.34 -21.09 16.58
N GLN A 15 -2.52 -20.82 17.16
CA GLN A 15 -2.59 -20.26 18.52
C GLN A 15 -1.96 -21.16 19.58
N LYS A 16 -2.13 -22.49 19.47
CA LYS A 16 -1.52 -23.46 20.39
C LYS A 16 0.01 -23.51 20.21
N ILE A 17 0.49 -23.43 18.98
CA ILE A 17 1.92 -23.44 18.65
C ILE A 17 2.59 -22.13 19.04
N CYS A 18 1.96 -20.99 18.79
CA CYS A 18 2.47 -19.68 19.22
C CYS A 18 2.62 -19.61 20.74
N LYS A 19 1.68 -20.19 21.50
CA LYS A 19 1.77 -20.32 22.96
C LYS A 19 2.89 -21.29 23.38
N LYS A 20 3.02 -22.45 22.73
CA LYS A 20 4.08 -23.43 23.01
C LYS A 20 5.49 -22.92 22.66
N LEU A 21 5.61 -22.07 21.64
CA LEU A 21 6.87 -21.49 21.18
C LEU A 21 7.23 -20.15 21.86
N LEU A 22 6.45 -19.71 22.86
CA LEU A 22 6.67 -18.48 23.61
C LEU A 22 6.88 -17.24 22.71
N LEU A 23 6.12 -17.16 21.61
CA LEU A 23 6.26 -16.05 20.68
C LEU A 23 5.78 -14.75 21.32
N LYS A 24 6.52 -13.66 21.06
CA LYS A 24 6.15 -12.32 21.53
C LYS A 24 4.77 -11.93 20.98
N PRO A 25 3.91 -11.23 21.75
CA PRO A 25 2.56 -10.83 21.33
C PRO A 25 2.53 -10.12 19.96
N LYS A 26 3.49 -9.22 19.72
CA LYS A 26 3.66 -8.51 18.45
C LYS A 26 3.79 -9.42 17.22
N ILE A 27 4.38 -10.60 17.38
CA ILE A 27 4.51 -11.59 16.30
C ILE A 27 3.15 -12.25 16.05
N ILE A 28 2.41 -12.55 17.12
CA ILE A 28 1.07 -13.15 17.05
C ILE A 28 0.10 -12.20 16.35
N ASP A 29 0.10 -10.91 16.71
CA ASP A 29 -0.74 -9.89 16.07
C ASP A 29 -0.44 -9.77 14.57
N LYS A 30 0.85 -9.79 14.22
CA LYS A 30 1.30 -9.80 12.83
C LYS A 30 0.83 -11.06 12.10
N ILE A 31 0.87 -12.22 12.77
CA ILE A 31 0.40 -13.48 12.19
C ILE A 31 -1.09 -13.41 11.88
N ASN A 32 -1.88 -12.97 12.86
CA ASN A 32 -3.32 -12.82 12.72
C ASN A 32 -3.66 -11.81 11.62
N TYR A 33 -2.98 -10.67 11.57
CA TYR A 33 -3.16 -9.67 10.52
C TYR A 33 -2.95 -10.27 9.13
N ILE A 34 -1.88 -11.03 8.93
CA ILE A 34 -1.58 -11.66 7.65
C ILE A 34 -2.66 -12.67 7.29
N TYR A 35 -3.03 -13.55 8.22
CA TYR A 35 -4.06 -14.57 7.96
C TYR A 35 -5.41 -13.94 7.55
N LEU A 36 -5.82 -12.86 8.23
CA LEU A 36 -7.08 -12.17 7.94
C LEU A 36 -7.06 -11.45 6.59
N ASN A 37 -5.92 -10.93 6.15
CA ASN A 37 -5.83 -10.08 4.96
C ASN A 37 -5.34 -10.82 3.70
N LEU A 38 -4.77 -12.01 3.83
CA LEU A 38 -4.12 -12.70 2.71
C LEU A 38 -5.06 -13.02 1.56
N ASN A 39 -6.18 -13.69 1.83
CA ASN A 39 -7.17 -13.99 0.79
C ASN A 39 -7.70 -12.71 0.16
N SER A 40 -8.04 -11.69 0.97
CA SER A 40 -8.49 -10.39 0.45
C SER A 40 -7.47 -9.71 -0.46
N VAL A 41 -6.17 -9.82 -0.15
CA VAL A 41 -5.10 -9.27 -0.99
C VAL A 41 -4.93 -10.08 -2.26
N ILE A 42 -4.93 -11.41 -2.19
CA ILE A 42 -4.82 -12.27 -3.37
C ILE A 42 -6.01 -12.04 -4.29
N ASP A 43 -7.23 -12.05 -3.77
CA ASP A 43 -8.46 -11.87 -4.54
C ASP A 43 -8.46 -10.52 -5.25
N PHE A 44 -8.14 -9.44 -4.52
CA PHE A 44 -8.02 -8.09 -5.09
C PHE A 44 -6.96 -8.03 -6.20
N LEU A 45 -5.77 -8.59 -5.96
CA LEU A 45 -4.69 -8.56 -6.94
C LEU A 45 -4.89 -9.54 -8.10
N SER A 46 -5.74 -10.55 -7.96
CA SER A 46 -6.00 -11.55 -8.99
C SER A 46 -7.02 -11.10 -10.05
N GLN A 47 -7.67 -9.96 -9.82
CA GLN A 47 -8.64 -9.37 -10.75
C GLN A 47 -8.05 -9.23 -12.16
N LYS A 48 -8.78 -9.73 -13.16
CA LYS A 48 -8.36 -9.71 -14.57
C LYS A 48 -8.30 -8.30 -15.16
N GLU A 49 -9.12 -7.40 -14.65
CA GLU A 49 -9.13 -6.00 -15.08
C GLU A 49 -7.85 -5.29 -14.65
N ARG A 50 -7.46 -4.26 -15.42
CA ARG A 50 -6.28 -3.45 -15.12
C ARG A 50 -6.56 -2.60 -13.88
N LEU A 51 -5.85 -2.90 -12.79
CA LEU A 51 -5.87 -2.08 -11.59
C LEU A 51 -4.98 -0.85 -11.76
N LEU A 52 -5.48 0.30 -11.26
CA LEU A 52 -4.69 1.52 -11.14
C LEU A 52 -3.56 1.32 -10.11
N PRO A 53 -2.33 1.78 -10.41
CA PRO A 53 -1.22 1.80 -9.47
C PRO A 53 -1.55 2.40 -8.10
N SER A 54 -2.35 3.48 -8.06
CA SER A 54 -2.79 4.13 -6.83
C SER A 54 -3.64 3.22 -5.94
N LEU A 55 -4.52 2.41 -6.54
CA LEU A 55 -5.35 1.44 -5.83
C LEU A 55 -4.51 0.32 -5.22
N ILE A 56 -3.55 -0.20 -5.99
CA ILE A 56 -2.59 -1.20 -5.50
C ILE A 56 -1.78 -0.62 -4.34
N TYR A 57 -1.27 0.60 -4.49
CA TYR A 57 -0.53 1.28 -3.43
C TYR A 57 -1.38 1.45 -2.17
N LYS A 58 -2.62 1.93 -2.30
CA LYS A 58 -3.53 2.13 -1.15
C LYS A 58 -3.81 0.82 -0.41
N LYS A 59 -3.95 -0.30 -1.13
CA LYS A 59 -4.19 -1.63 -0.53
C LYS A 59 -2.94 -2.20 0.14
N LEU A 60 -1.75 -1.97 -0.42
CA LEU A 60 -0.51 -2.64 0.01
C LEU A 60 0.44 -1.78 0.85
N LYS A 61 0.26 -0.46 0.94
CA LYS A 61 1.19 0.45 1.65
C LYS A 61 1.42 0.09 3.12
N ASP A 62 0.38 -0.38 3.80
CA ASP A 62 0.39 -0.73 5.22
C ASP A 62 0.59 -2.25 5.44
N ALA A 63 0.68 -3.02 4.36
CA ALA A 63 0.90 -4.46 4.43
C ALA A 63 2.35 -4.77 4.85
N PRO A 64 2.56 -5.70 5.79
CA PRO A 64 3.90 -6.17 6.10
C PRO A 64 4.49 -6.92 4.90
N ASN A 65 5.80 -6.81 4.70
CA ASN A 65 6.47 -7.47 3.57
C ASN A 65 6.21 -8.99 3.55
N GLU A 66 6.08 -9.63 4.71
CA GLU A 66 5.75 -11.06 4.83
C GLU A 66 4.39 -11.39 4.22
N LEU A 67 3.38 -10.52 4.33
CA LEU A 67 2.09 -10.71 3.65
C LEU A 67 2.28 -10.77 2.14
N LEU A 68 3.07 -9.86 1.59
CA LEU A 68 3.35 -9.77 0.15
C LEU A 68 4.08 -11.01 -0.35
N PHE A 69 5.08 -11.49 0.38
CA PHE A 69 5.82 -12.70 0.02
C PHE A 69 4.91 -13.93 0.01
N ILE A 70 4.06 -14.09 1.01
CA ILE A 70 3.15 -15.24 1.08
C ILE A 70 2.09 -15.15 -0.02
N ALA A 71 1.55 -13.95 -0.28
CA ALA A 71 0.62 -13.74 -1.38
C ALA A 71 1.22 -14.14 -2.74
N ILE A 72 2.50 -13.86 -2.98
CA ILE A 72 3.22 -14.33 -4.17
C ILE A 72 3.31 -15.86 -4.20
N MET A 73 3.63 -16.49 -3.06
CA MET A 73 3.84 -17.95 -2.99
C MET A 73 2.54 -18.75 -3.10
N GLU A 74 1.45 -18.25 -2.53
CA GLU A 74 0.14 -18.92 -2.50
C GLU A 74 -0.67 -18.66 -3.76
N SER A 75 -0.48 -17.49 -4.39
CA SER A 75 -1.10 -17.20 -5.67
C SER A 75 -0.54 -18.08 -6.78
N ARG A 76 -1.44 -18.79 -7.49
CA ARG A 76 -1.13 -19.46 -8.76
C ARG A 76 -1.14 -18.51 -9.96
N SER A 77 -1.63 -17.28 -9.79
CA SER A 77 -1.74 -16.27 -10.84
C SER A 77 -0.43 -15.48 -10.97
N SER A 78 0.13 -15.44 -12.18
CA SER A 78 1.29 -14.62 -12.53
C SER A 78 1.02 -13.12 -12.34
N ILE A 79 -0.23 -12.69 -12.53
CA ILE A 79 -0.67 -11.29 -12.40
C ILE A 79 -0.46 -10.77 -10.97
N VAL A 80 -0.77 -11.58 -9.95
CA VAL A 80 -0.57 -11.21 -8.55
C VAL A 80 0.91 -10.97 -8.27
N LYS A 81 1.77 -11.88 -8.77
CA LYS A 81 3.23 -11.76 -8.61
C LYS A 81 3.75 -10.49 -9.29
N GLU A 82 3.33 -10.23 -10.52
CA GLU A 82 3.72 -9.03 -11.27
C GLU A 82 3.33 -7.75 -10.52
N ARG A 83 2.06 -7.63 -10.10
CA ARG A 83 1.55 -6.46 -9.36
C ARG A 83 2.29 -6.20 -8.05
N ILE A 84 2.64 -7.26 -7.31
CA ILE A 84 3.40 -7.11 -6.06
C ILE A 84 4.84 -6.68 -6.36
N VAL A 85 5.46 -7.24 -7.40
CA VAL A 85 6.80 -6.85 -7.82
C VAL A 85 6.84 -5.39 -8.25
N ASP A 86 5.86 -4.93 -9.03
CA ASP A 86 5.74 -3.53 -9.45
C ASP A 86 5.48 -2.60 -8.28
N PHE A 87 4.65 -3.00 -7.32
CA PHE A 87 4.46 -2.25 -6.10
C PHE A 87 5.76 -2.06 -5.32
N ILE A 88 6.55 -3.13 -5.15
CA ILE A 88 7.82 -3.07 -4.40
C ILE A 88 8.87 -2.23 -5.14
N LYS A 89 8.95 -2.36 -6.47
CA LYS A 89 9.96 -1.69 -7.29
C LYS A 89 9.64 -0.23 -7.54
N ASN A 90 8.39 0.07 -7.89
CA ASN A 90 7.97 1.36 -8.43
C ASN A 90 7.18 2.13 -7.37
N TYR A 91 6.01 1.61 -6.96
CA TYR A 91 5.05 2.41 -6.19
C TYR A 91 5.50 2.73 -4.76
N LYS A 92 6.16 1.77 -4.09
CA LYS A 92 6.64 1.95 -2.71
C LYS A 92 7.78 2.95 -2.60
N LYS A 93 8.52 3.18 -3.69
CA LYS A 93 9.65 4.10 -3.76
C LYS A 93 9.27 5.49 -4.27
N GLU A 94 8.07 5.63 -4.83
CA GLU A 94 7.60 6.89 -5.40
C GLU A 94 7.56 8.00 -4.35
N ARG A 95 8.04 9.18 -4.72
CA ARG A 95 8.11 10.36 -3.86
C ARG A 95 7.64 11.58 -4.63
N LEU A 96 6.86 12.41 -3.96
CA LEU A 96 6.48 13.73 -4.48
C LEU A 96 7.69 14.65 -4.46
N CYS A 97 7.80 15.49 -5.50
CA CYS A 97 8.78 16.58 -5.53
C CYS A 97 8.32 17.76 -4.65
N ILE A 98 7.00 17.93 -4.49
CA ILE A 98 6.38 18.93 -3.64
C ILE A 98 6.24 18.40 -2.21
N SER A 99 6.59 19.24 -1.26
CA SER A 99 6.41 19.00 0.18
C SER A 99 5.37 19.94 0.78
N GLY A 100 4.98 19.69 2.04
CA GLY A 100 4.13 20.63 2.78
C GLY A 100 4.73 22.04 2.93
N LYS A 101 6.06 22.19 2.83
CA LYS A 101 6.70 23.51 2.82
C LYS A 101 6.36 24.28 1.54
N ASP A 102 6.29 23.59 0.41
CA ASP A 102 5.94 24.18 -0.88
C ASP A 102 4.45 24.55 -0.92
N LEU A 103 3.58 23.69 -0.35
CA LEU A 103 2.17 24.03 -0.14
C LEU A 103 1.99 25.31 0.70
N LYS A 104 2.83 25.50 1.73
CA LYS A 104 2.83 26.73 2.52
C LYS A 104 3.24 27.95 1.70
N LYS A 105 4.24 27.82 0.83
CA LYS A 105 4.68 28.89 -0.08
C LYS A 105 3.62 29.25 -1.12
N MET A 106 2.77 28.29 -1.49
CA MET A 106 1.61 28.51 -2.36
C MET A 106 0.42 29.20 -1.65
N GLY A 107 0.57 29.60 -0.39
CA GLY A 107 -0.48 30.30 0.36
C GLY A 107 -1.53 29.39 0.99
N ILE A 108 -1.32 28.07 0.99
CA ILE A 108 -2.25 27.12 1.59
C ILE A 108 -2.07 27.14 3.10
N LYS A 109 -3.17 27.23 3.85
CA LYS A 109 -3.12 27.19 5.32
C LYS A 109 -2.75 25.77 5.79
N PRO A 110 -1.80 25.64 6.73
CA PRO A 110 -1.41 24.34 7.26
C PRO A 110 -2.57 23.66 7.98
N GLY A 111 -2.72 22.35 7.79
CA GLY A 111 -3.76 21.55 8.44
C GLY A 111 -3.96 20.19 7.75
N PRO A 112 -5.04 19.46 8.08
CA PRO A 112 -5.39 18.17 7.47
C PRO A 112 -5.49 18.21 5.94
N VAL A 113 -5.79 19.39 5.39
CA VAL A 113 -5.82 19.67 3.95
C VAL A 113 -4.51 19.31 3.27
N TYR A 114 -3.35 19.49 3.93
CA TYR A 114 -2.05 19.14 3.35
C TYR A 114 -1.95 17.63 3.10
N SER A 115 -2.33 16.82 4.09
CA SER A 115 -2.31 15.36 3.95
C SER A 115 -3.23 14.93 2.82
N ASN A 116 -4.42 15.55 2.71
CA ASN A 116 -5.35 15.26 1.64
C ASN A 116 -4.76 15.61 0.27
N ILE A 117 -4.22 16.81 0.08
CA ILE A 117 -3.59 17.24 -1.18
C ILE A 117 -2.45 16.30 -1.56
N LEU A 118 -1.52 16.04 -0.63
CA LEU A 118 -0.37 15.16 -0.90
C LEU A 118 -0.81 13.72 -1.20
N SER A 119 -1.86 13.22 -0.54
CA SER A 119 -2.37 11.87 -0.82
C SER A 119 -3.01 11.77 -2.21
N VAL A 120 -3.73 12.80 -2.65
CA VAL A 120 -4.34 12.82 -3.99
C VAL A 120 -3.26 13.01 -5.05
N LEU A 121 -2.31 13.92 -4.82
CA LEU A 121 -1.18 14.13 -5.72
C LEU A 121 -0.32 12.87 -5.87
N LEU A 122 -0.06 12.14 -4.77
CA LEU A 122 0.66 10.87 -4.84
C LEU A 122 -0.11 9.83 -5.66
N SER A 123 -1.44 9.80 -5.54
CA SER A 123 -2.28 8.90 -6.33
C SER A 123 -2.20 9.22 -7.82
N ALA A 124 -2.35 10.51 -8.18
CA ALA A 124 -2.23 10.99 -9.56
C ALA A 124 -0.84 10.70 -10.15
N LYS A 125 0.23 10.89 -9.36
CA LYS A 125 1.60 10.55 -9.75
C LYS A 125 1.78 9.05 -10.00
N LEU A 126 1.28 8.21 -9.09
CA LEU A 126 1.33 6.75 -9.25
C LEU A 126 0.58 6.29 -10.50
N ASP A 127 -0.54 6.94 -10.81
CA ASP A 127 -1.36 6.63 -11.99
C ASP A 127 -0.79 7.22 -13.30
N GLY A 128 0.31 7.96 -13.22
CA GLY A 128 1.04 8.52 -14.37
C GLY A 128 0.50 9.84 -14.89
N GLU A 129 -0.45 10.46 -14.19
CA GLU A 129 -1.05 11.76 -14.56
C GLU A 129 -0.07 12.92 -14.37
N VAL A 130 0.93 12.74 -13.50
CA VAL A 130 1.87 13.77 -13.07
C VAL A 130 3.26 13.17 -12.95
N ASN A 131 4.24 13.70 -13.67
CA ASN A 131 5.58 13.10 -13.77
C ASN A 131 6.70 14.03 -13.32
N ASN A 132 6.47 15.34 -13.32
CA ASN A 132 7.49 16.33 -12.96
C ASN A 132 6.96 17.35 -11.94
N LYS A 133 7.89 18.13 -11.38
CA LYS A 133 7.57 19.13 -10.36
C LYS A 133 6.58 20.18 -10.86
N GLU A 134 6.67 20.60 -12.13
CA GLU A 134 5.78 21.62 -12.68
C GLU A 134 4.34 21.13 -12.80
N GLU A 135 4.15 19.90 -13.27
CA GLU A 135 2.86 19.21 -13.30
C GLU A 135 2.32 18.98 -11.89
N GLU A 136 3.16 18.63 -10.92
CA GLU A 136 2.74 18.52 -9.52
C GLU A 136 2.18 19.86 -9.00
N ILE A 137 2.82 20.99 -9.36
CA ILE A 137 2.37 22.32 -8.93
C ILE A 137 1.04 22.65 -9.60
N LYS A 138 0.94 22.45 -10.91
CA LYS A 138 -0.30 22.70 -11.67
C LYS A 138 -1.47 21.85 -11.15
N PHE A 139 -1.21 20.58 -10.85
CA PHE A 139 -2.21 19.68 -10.28
C PHE A 139 -2.74 20.20 -8.94
N VAL A 140 -1.85 20.64 -8.04
CA VAL A 140 -2.24 21.21 -6.75
C VAL A 140 -3.07 22.48 -6.92
N LEU A 141 -2.68 23.39 -7.82
CA LEU A 141 -3.43 24.62 -8.10
C LEU A 141 -4.84 24.31 -8.61
N ASN A 142 -4.96 23.44 -9.62
CA ASN A 142 -6.25 23.01 -10.17
C ASN A 142 -7.15 22.38 -9.10
N LEU A 143 -6.57 21.59 -8.18
CA LEU A 143 -7.30 20.93 -7.12
C LEU A 143 -7.84 21.92 -6.07
N ILE A 144 -7.18 23.06 -5.88
CA ILE A 144 -7.63 24.13 -4.98
C ILE A 144 -8.73 24.95 -5.66
N GLU A 145 -8.54 25.33 -6.92
CA GLU A 145 -9.54 26.08 -7.69
C GLU A 145 -10.84 25.28 -7.87
N GLY A 146 -10.76 23.96 -8.07
CA GLY A 146 -11.91 23.07 -8.19
C GLY A 146 -12.65 22.78 -6.88
N LYS A 147 -12.03 22.99 -5.71
CA LYS A 147 -12.68 22.84 -4.39
C LYS A 147 -13.37 24.12 -3.89
N GLY A 148 -13.26 25.21 -4.64
CA GLY A 148 -13.87 26.50 -4.34
C GLY A 148 -15.23 26.76 -5.02
N LYS A 149 -15.87 25.73 -5.60
CA LYS A 149 -17.23 25.78 -6.14
C LYS A 149 -18.17 24.86 -5.37
#